data_AF-A0A7V0YKK8-F1
#
_entry.id   AF-A0A7V0YKK8-F1
#
_cell.length_a   1.000
_cell.length_b   1.000
_cell.length_c   1.000
_cell.angle_alpha   90.00
_cell.angle_beta   90.00
_cell.angle_gamma   90.00
#
_symmetry.space_group_name_H-M   'P 1'
#
loop_
_entity.id
_entity.type
_entity.pdbx_description
1 polymer ?
#
loop_
_entity_poly.entity_id
_entity_poly.type
_entity_poly.pdbx_seq_one_letter_code
_entity_poly.pdbx_strand_id
1 'polypeptide(L)'
;MKLNMKIILFEIIRLILAFIFVLSSIEKLKDPYAFALSVDAYQVFPDWIVNLSTLLIPWLELFIAFGLIFKFKLRANLILFGSLMIMFTLLVVIAMIKGLDIECGCYGESSSKVGLVKLVENFIIILSCLILYYHIHVQNNKS
;
A
#
# COMPACT_ATOMS: atom_id res chain seq x y z
N MET A 1 6.22 -0.61 -34.90
CA MET A 1 6.07 -0.22 -33.48
C MET A 1 7.05 -1.03 -32.65
N LYS A 2 8.26 -0.53 -32.36
CA LYS A 2 9.24 -1.26 -31.53
C LYS A 2 8.76 -1.17 -30.08
N LEU A 3 8.00 -2.16 -29.65
CA LEU A 3 7.59 -2.33 -28.27
C LEU A 3 8.87 -2.55 -27.44
N ASN A 4 9.27 -1.52 -26.69
CA ASN A 4 10.44 -1.62 -25.83
C ASN A 4 10.03 -2.43 -24.60
N MET A 5 10.57 -3.64 -24.45
CA MET A 5 10.22 -4.59 -23.39
C MET A 5 10.32 -3.96 -21.98
N LYS A 6 11.22 -2.98 -21.81
CA LYS A 6 11.34 -2.19 -20.57
C LYS A 6 10.09 -1.35 -20.27
N ILE A 7 9.49 -0.73 -21.27
CA ILE A 7 8.30 0.14 -21.08
C ILE A 7 7.11 -0.70 -20.64
N ILE A 8 6.89 -1.87 -21.27
CA ILE A 8 5.81 -2.79 -20.91
C ILE A 8 5.96 -3.25 -19.46
N LEU A 9 7.19 -3.60 -19.06
CA LEU A 9 7.48 -4.02 -17.68
C LEU A 9 7.09 -2.95 -16.65
N PHE A 10 7.46 -1.69 -16.85
CA PHE A 10 7.10 -0.61 -15.92
C PHE A 10 5.59 -0.32 -15.87
N GLU A 11 4.91 -0.43 -17.00
CA GLU A 11 3.45 -0.28 -17.06
C GLU A 11 2.74 -1.40 -16.29
N ILE A 12 3.22 -2.64 -16.41
CA ILE A 12 2.70 -3.79 -15.65
C ILE A 12 2.94 -3.58 -14.15
N ILE A 13 4.16 -3.21 -13.74
CA ILE A 13 4.47 -2.94 -12.33
C ILE A 13 3.54 -1.87 -11.77
N ARG A 14 3.32 -0.76 -12.49
CA ARG A 14 2.39 0.28 -12.06
C ARG A 14 0.97 -0.25 -11.85
N LEU A 15 0.47 -1.05 -12.78
CA LEU A 15 -0.88 -1.62 -12.69
C LEU A 15 -1.00 -2.59 -11.51
N ILE A 16 0.05 -3.40 -11.25
CA ILE A 16 0.10 -4.27 -10.07
C ILE A 16 0.04 -3.44 -8.78
N LEU A 17 0.85 -2.38 -8.66
CA LEU A 17 0.82 -1.49 -7.49
C LEU A 17 -0.56 -0.87 -7.28
N ALA A 18 -1.19 -0.39 -8.35
CA ALA A 18 -2.54 0.16 -8.27
C ALA A 18 -3.56 -0.89 -7.80
N PHE A 19 -3.49 -2.11 -8.35
CA PHE A 19 -4.41 -3.19 -8.03
C PHE A 19 -4.31 -3.62 -6.57
N ILE A 20 -3.11 -3.62 -5.98
CA ILE A 20 -2.91 -3.90 -4.55
C ILE A 20 -3.75 -2.94 -3.68
N PHE A 21 -3.71 -1.63 -3.96
CA PHE A 21 -4.51 -0.65 -3.22
C PHE A 21 -6.00 -0.74 -3.52
N VAL A 22 -6.41 -1.08 -4.76
CA VAL A 22 -7.83 -1.32 -5.06
C VAL A 22 -8.38 -2.49 -4.25
N LEU A 23 -7.68 -3.63 -4.24
CA LEU A 23 -8.14 -4.80 -3.49
C LEU A 23 -8.17 -4.53 -1.98
N SER A 24 -7.08 -3.96 -1.44
CA SER A 24 -6.97 -3.68 -0.01
C SER A 24 -8.04 -2.69 0.46
N SER A 25 -8.33 -1.65 -0.33
CA SER A 25 -9.37 -0.67 0.01
C SER A 25 -10.78 -1.25 -0.07
N ILE A 26 -11.08 -2.09 -1.06
CA ILE A 26 -12.38 -2.77 -1.15
C ILE A 26 -12.62 -3.66 0.07
N GLU A 27 -11.61 -4.41 0.51
CA GLU A 27 -11.72 -5.26 1.69
C GLU A 27 -11.98 -4.45 2.96
N LYS A 28 -11.26 -3.33 3.14
CA LYS A 28 -11.46 -2.43 4.29
C LYS A 28 -12.80 -1.69 4.26
N LEU A 29 -13.33 -1.38 3.08
CA LEU A 29 -14.65 -0.74 2.93
C LEU A 29 -15.81 -1.71 3.13
N LYS A 30 -15.61 -3.01 2.82
CA LYS A 30 -16.63 -4.04 3.06
C LYS A 30 -16.88 -4.26 4.54
N ASP A 31 -15.83 -4.28 5.35
CA ASP A 31 -15.94 -4.41 6.80
C ASP A 31 -15.05 -3.39 7.54
N PRO A 32 -15.52 -2.14 7.69
CA PRO A 32 -14.80 -1.11 8.43
C PRO A 32 -14.64 -1.48 9.91
N TYR A 33 -15.55 -2.28 10.47
CA TYR A 33 -15.48 -2.68 11.88
C TYR A 33 -14.32 -3.66 12.10
N ALA A 34 -14.17 -4.67 11.24
CA ALA A 34 -13.01 -5.57 11.27
C ALA A 34 -11.69 -4.81 11.03
N PHE A 35 -11.68 -3.81 10.15
CA PHE A 35 -10.50 -2.97 9.95
C PHE A 35 -10.17 -2.13 11.20
N ALA A 36 -11.17 -1.53 11.85
CA ALA A 36 -10.97 -0.79 13.10
C ALA A 36 -10.39 -1.69 14.21
N LEU A 37 -10.92 -2.91 14.38
CA LEU A 37 -10.40 -3.88 15.35
C LEU A 37 -8.95 -4.26 15.05
N SER A 38 -8.60 -4.47 13.77
CA SER A 38 -7.24 -4.81 13.40
C SER A 38 -6.27 -3.63 13.56
N VAL A 39 -6.72 -2.38 13.38
CA VAL A 39 -5.93 -1.18 13.70
C VAL A 39 -5.76 -1.00 15.21
N ASP A 40 -6.83 -1.18 15.98
CA ASP A 40 -6.83 -1.09 17.45
C ASP A 40 -5.92 -2.15 18.09
N ALA A 41 -5.87 -3.34 17.49
CA ALA A 41 -5.01 -4.44 17.94
C ALA A 41 -3.51 -4.09 17.95
N TYR A 42 -3.06 -3.09 17.18
CA TYR A 42 -1.66 -2.60 17.26
C TYR A 42 -1.37 -1.87 18.59
N GLN A 43 -2.40 -1.37 19.28
CA GLN A 43 -2.30 -0.59 20.51
C GLN A 43 -1.28 0.55 20.40
N VAL A 44 -1.29 1.24 19.25
CA VAL A 44 -0.39 2.37 18.95
C VAL A 44 -1.12 3.70 19.03
N PHE A 45 -2.40 3.73 18.69
CA PHE A 45 -3.18 4.95 18.54
C PHE A 45 -4.37 4.98 19.51
N PRO A 46 -4.82 6.17 19.93
CA PRO A 46 -6.07 6.33 20.67
C PRO A 46 -7.29 6.12 19.75
N ASP A 47 -8.43 5.75 20.36
CA ASP A 47 -9.68 5.36 19.66
C ASP A 47 -10.15 6.35 18.59
N TRP A 48 -9.96 7.66 18.82
CA TRP A 48 -10.36 8.69 17.86
C TRP A 48 -9.52 8.64 16.57
N ILE A 49 -8.22 8.31 16.67
CA ILE A 49 -7.35 8.11 15.50
C ILE A 49 -7.70 6.80 14.81
N VAL A 50 -7.99 5.74 15.57
CA VAL A 50 -8.42 4.44 15.00
C VAL A 50 -9.64 4.66 14.12
N ASN A 51 -10.71 5.25 14.66
CA ASN A 51 -11.95 5.52 13.92
C ASN A 51 -11.73 6.41 12.69
N LEU A 52 -10.92 7.46 12.82
CA LEU A 52 -10.62 8.34 11.70
C LEU A 52 -9.82 7.63 10.60
N SER A 53 -8.83 6.81 11.00
CA SER A 53 -7.99 6.06 10.07
C SER A 53 -8.79 4.99 9.32
N THR A 54 -9.71 4.31 10.01
CA THR A 54 -10.62 3.32 9.42
C THR A 54 -11.45 3.90 8.28
N LEU A 55 -11.88 5.16 8.42
CA LEU A 55 -12.62 5.84 7.37
C LEU A 55 -11.68 6.38 6.29
N LEU A 56 -10.65 7.13 6.64
CA LEU A 56 -9.84 7.89 5.68
C LEU A 56 -8.89 7.03 4.86
N ILE A 57 -8.26 6.02 5.46
CA ILE A 57 -7.23 5.21 4.80
C ILE A 57 -7.77 4.51 3.54
N PRO A 58 -8.92 3.80 3.58
CA PRO A 58 -9.43 3.10 2.39
C PRO A 58 -9.76 4.06 1.24
N TRP A 59 -10.29 5.24 1.54
CA TRP A 59 -10.51 6.27 0.52
C TRP A 59 -9.21 6.78 -0.09
N LEU A 60 -8.19 7.05 0.74
CA LEU A 60 -6.88 7.47 0.26
C LEU A 60 -6.23 6.41 -0.64
N GLU A 61 -6.32 5.14 -0.26
CA GLU A 61 -5.83 4.02 -1.07
C GLU A 61 -6.52 3.97 -2.44
N LEU A 62 -7.85 4.13 -2.49
CA LEU A 62 -8.59 4.21 -3.76
C LEU A 62 -8.13 5.40 -4.61
N PHE A 63 -8.04 6.60 -4.04
CA PHE A 63 -7.63 7.79 -4.80
C PHE A 63 -6.23 7.63 -5.40
N ILE A 64 -5.30 7.05 -4.64
CA ILE A 64 -3.94 6.76 -5.11
C ILE A 64 -3.99 5.71 -6.23
N ALA A 65 -4.76 4.63 -6.05
CA ALA A 65 -4.90 3.59 -7.06
C ALA A 65 -5.45 4.12 -8.38
N PHE A 66 -6.53 4.92 -8.34
CA PHE A 66 -7.07 5.58 -9.52
C PHE A 66 -6.06 6.52 -10.17
N GLY A 67 -5.32 7.28 -9.37
CA GLY A 67 -4.25 8.14 -9.85
C GLY A 67 -3.13 7.37 -10.58
N LEU A 68 -2.78 6.18 -10.09
CA LEU A 68 -1.83 5.27 -10.74
C LEU A 68 -2.41 4.65 -12.03
N ILE A 69 -3.69 4.30 -12.08
CA ILE A 69 -4.35 3.72 -13.26
C ILE A 69 -4.45 4.76 -14.39
N PHE A 70 -4.99 5.95 -14.10
CA PHE A 70 -5.19 7.01 -15.08
C PHE A 70 -3.93 7.83 -15.38
N LYS A 71 -2.79 7.49 -14.75
CA LYS A 71 -1.53 8.25 -14.82
C LYS A 71 -1.67 9.72 -14.41
N PHE A 72 -2.71 10.08 -13.67
CA PHE A 72 -2.92 11.44 -13.19
C PHE A 72 -1.90 11.74 -12.09
N LYS A 73 -1.12 12.83 -12.21
CA LYS A 73 -0.07 13.22 -11.25
C LYS A 73 0.76 12.02 -10.74
N LEU A 74 1.22 11.18 -11.67
CA LEU A 74 1.80 9.86 -11.38
C LEU A 74 2.90 9.87 -10.31
N ARG A 75 3.79 10.87 -10.33
CA ARG A 75 4.86 11.04 -9.33
C ARG A 75 4.32 11.24 -7.91
N ALA A 76 3.30 12.10 -7.75
CA ALA A 76 2.70 12.36 -6.46
C ALA A 76 2.01 11.12 -5.92
N ASN A 77 1.28 10.38 -6.77
CA ASN A 77 0.63 9.14 -6.37
C ASN A 77 1.62 8.03 -5.99
N LEU A 78 2.78 7.93 -6.65
CA LEU A 78 3.83 6.99 -6.24
C LEU A 78 4.46 7.36 -4.89
N ILE A 79 4.65 8.66 -4.62
CA ILE A 79 5.14 9.12 -3.31
C ILE A 79 4.12 8.78 -2.21
N LEU A 80 2.83 9.08 -2.44
CA LEU A 80 1.76 8.77 -1.50
C LEU A 80 1.64 7.25 -1.27
N PHE A 81 1.65 6.45 -2.33
CA PHE A 81 1.66 5.00 -2.26
C PHE A 81 2.81 4.48 -1.39
N GLY A 82 4.05 4.92 -1.69
CA GLY A 82 5.23 4.53 -0.94
C GLY A 82 5.15 4.92 0.54
N SER A 83 4.64 6.13 0.83
CA SER A 83 4.49 6.61 2.21
C SER A 83 3.51 5.77 3.03
N LEU A 84 2.37 5.39 2.46
CA LEU A 84 1.39 4.51 3.10
C LEU A 84 1.96 3.11 3.31
N MET A 85 2.64 2.55 2.32
CA MET A 85 3.30 1.25 2.45
C MET A 85 4.36 1.23 3.55
N ILE A 86 5.16 2.29 3.69
CA ILE A 86 6.11 2.44 4.79
C ILE A 86 5.38 2.49 6.13
N MET A 87 4.31 3.29 6.24
CA MET A 87 3.51 3.39 7.45
C MET A 87 2.94 2.02 7.87
N PHE A 88 2.32 1.27 6.95
CA PHE A 88 1.81 -0.08 7.24
C PHE A 88 2.92 -1.05 7.63
N THR A 89 4.08 -0.97 6.96
CA THR A 89 5.23 -1.79 7.31
C THR A 89 5.71 -1.49 8.73
N LEU A 90 5.77 -0.23 9.13
CA LEU A 90 6.15 0.16 10.49
C LEU A 90 5.17 -0.40 11.54
N LEU A 91 3.86 -0.36 11.27
CA LEU A 91 2.86 -0.95 12.16
C LEU A 91 3.09 -2.45 12.32
N VAL A 92 3.32 -3.17 11.23
CA VAL A 92 3.66 -4.60 11.24
C VAL A 92 4.93 -4.87 12.05
N VAL A 93 5.99 -4.09 11.87
CA VAL A 93 7.23 -4.22 12.66
C VAL A 93 6.97 -3.99 14.14
N ILE A 94 6.19 -2.97 14.51
CA ILE A 94 5.83 -2.68 15.90
C ILE A 94 5.06 -3.85 16.52
N ALA A 95 4.10 -4.42 15.79
CA ALA A 95 3.36 -5.59 16.25
C ALA A 95 4.26 -6.80 16.51
N MET A 96 5.21 -7.05 15.60
CA MET A 96 6.19 -8.12 15.75
C MET A 96 7.08 -7.91 16.98
N ILE A 97 7.56 -6.68 17.21
CA ILE A 97 8.40 -6.35 18.38
C ILE A 97 7.60 -6.54 19.69
N LYS A 98 6.32 -6.17 19.70
CA LYS A 98 5.43 -6.36 20.85
C LYS A 98 5.01 -7.83 21.06
N GLY A 99 5.33 -8.74 20.14
CA GLY A 99 4.91 -10.13 20.19
C GLY A 99 3.39 -10.32 20.05
N LEU A 100 2.70 -9.38 19.41
CA LEU A 100 1.26 -9.45 19.17
C LEU A 100 0.98 -10.47 18.05
N ASP A 101 0.24 -11.54 18.35
CA ASP A 101 -0.21 -12.54 17.36
C ASP A 101 -1.45 -12.01 16.63
N ILE A 102 -1.25 -10.94 15.85
CA ILE A 102 -2.30 -10.27 15.08
C ILE A 102 -2.27 -10.68 13.61
N GLU A 103 -3.46 -10.71 13.03
CA GLU A 103 -3.66 -10.90 11.60
C GLU A 103 -3.52 -9.56 10.87
N CYS A 104 -2.76 -9.53 9.78
CA CYS A 104 -2.58 -8.30 9.00
C CYS A 104 -3.89 -7.99 8.27
N GLY A 105 -4.67 -7.02 8.77
CA GLY A 105 -5.95 -6.58 8.18
C GLY A 105 -5.86 -5.94 6.80
N CYS A 106 -4.69 -5.97 6.13
CA CYS A 106 -4.52 -5.48 4.76
C CYS A 106 -5.14 -6.40 3.68
N TYR A 107 -5.51 -7.65 4.00
CA TYR A 107 -5.90 -8.70 3.03
C TYR A 107 -7.18 -9.52 3.37
N GLY A 108 -8.09 -9.02 4.22
CA GLY A 108 -9.35 -9.72 4.54
C GLY A 108 -9.17 -11.17 5.05
N GLU A 109 -10.12 -12.07 4.77
CA GLU A 109 -10.12 -13.51 5.16
C GLU A 109 -8.88 -14.31 4.69
N SER A 110 -7.99 -13.72 3.88
CA SER A 110 -6.68 -14.27 3.51
C SER A 110 -5.54 -13.73 4.39
N SER A 111 -5.85 -13.38 5.64
CA SER A 111 -4.91 -12.89 6.63
C SER A 111 -3.90 -13.96 7.03
N SER A 112 -2.74 -13.95 6.36
CA SER A 112 -1.56 -14.65 6.89
C SER A 112 -1.07 -13.95 8.16
N LYS A 113 -0.69 -14.74 9.18
CA LYS A 113 -0.09 -14.22 10.43
C LYS A 113 0.98 -13.19 10.13
N VAL A 114 0.98 -12.09 10.90
CA VAL A 114 2.05 -11.09 10.86
C VAL A 114 3.39 -11.81 11.10
N GLY A 115 4.30 -11.70 10.12
CA GLY A 115 5.56 -12.45 10.13
C GLY A 115 6.54 -11.98 9.05
N LEU A 116 7.71 -12.63 8.99
CA LEU A 116 8.81 -12.26 8.09
C LEU A 116 8.41 -12.25 6.61
N VAL A 117 7.49 -13.13 6.21
CA VAL A 117 6.99 -13.18 4.82
C VAL A 117 6.29 -11.87 4.44
N LYS A 118 5.44 -11.32 5.32
CA LYS A 118 4.75 -10.05 5.08
C LYS A 118 5.70 -8.87 5.02
N LEU A 119 6.76 -8.88 5.83
CA LEU A 119 7.81 -7.86 5.72
C LEU A 119 8.51 -7.94 4.36
N VAL A 120 8.90 -9.13 3.90
CA VAL A 120 9.55 -9.31 2.60
C VAL A 120 8.63 -8.87 1.46
N GLU A 121 7.36 -9.24 1.49
CA GLU A 121 6.35 -8.77 0.52
C GLU A 121 6.29 -7.24 0.49
N ASN A 122 6.16 -6.59 1.65
CA ASN A 122 6.11 -5.13 1.75
C ASN A 122 7.40 -4.47 1.23
N PHE A 123 8.57 -5.02 1.56
CA PHE A 123 9.85 -4.52 1.06
C PHE A 123 9.95 -4.61 -0.46
N ILE A 124 9.50 -5.71 -1.06
CA ILE A 124 9.48 -5.88 -2.52
C ILE A 124 8.55 -4.85 -3.18
N ILE A 125 7.38 -4.60 -2.58
CA ILE A 125 6.40 -3.61 -3.06
C ILE A 125 6.99 -2.19 -2.99
N ILE A 126 7.60 -1.83 -1.86
CA ILE A 126 8.25 -0.52 -1.67
C ILE A 126 9.40 -0.34 -2.67
N LEU A 127 10.25 -1.36 -2.85
CA LEU A 127 11.36 -1.31 -3.79
C LEU A 127 10.85 -1.15 -5.24
N SER A 128 9.81 -1.89 -5.62
CA SER A 128 9.18 -1.76 -6.94
C SER A 128 8.63 -0.35 -7.17
N CYS A 129 8.00 0.25 -6.15
CA CYS A 129 7.53 1.62 -6.19
C CYS A 129 8.68 2.63 -6.37
N LEU A 130 9.79 2.45 -5.65
CA LEU A 130 10.99 3.32 -5.76
C LEU A 130 11.64 3.23 -7.14
N ILE A 131 11.79 2.02 -7.68
CA ILE A 131 12.33 1.80 -9.03
C ILE A 131 11.46 2.50 -10.08
N LEU A 132 10.15 2.33 -9.99
CA LEU A 132 9.20 2.96 -10.90
C LEU A 132 9.24 4.50 -10.78
N TYR A 133 9.30 5.03 -9.56
CA TYR A 133 9.44 6.45 -9.29
C TYR A 133 10.71 7.01 -9.94
N TYR A 134 11.86 6.36 -9.75
CA TYR A 134 13.13 6.82 -10.31
C TYR A 134 13.12 6.79 -11.83
N HIS A 135 12.56 5.75 -12.45
CA HIS A 135 12.42 5.66 -13.90
C HIS A 135 11.59 6.83 -14.47
N ILE A 136 10.44 7.14 -13.87
CA ILE A 136 9.57 8.26 -14.28
C ILE A 136 10.24 9.61 -13.96
N HIS A 137 10.97 9.70 -12.86
CA HIS A 137 11.68 10.92 -12.49
C HIS A 137 12.73 11.28 -13.55
N VAL A 138 13.56 10.31 -13.94
CA VAL A 138 14.60 10.47 -14.95
C VAL A 138 14.03 10.77 -16.34
N GLN A 139 12.91 10.16 -16.75
CA GLN A 139 12.31 10.44 -18.06
C GLN A 139 11.79 11.88 -18.19
N ASN A 140 11.10 12.40 -17.17
CA ASN A 140 10.56 13.76 -17.23
C ASN A 140 11.65 14.85 -17.12
N ASN A 141 12.83 14.53 -16.58
CA ASN A 141 13.95 15.49 -16.49
C ASN A 141 14.76 15.57 -17.80
N LYS A 142 14.39 14.78 -18.82
CA LYS A 142 14.98 14.80 -20.16
C LYS A 142 14.12 15.52 -21.20
N SER A 143 12.94 16.02 -20.83
CA SER A 143 12.07 16.87 -21.65
C SER A 143 12.22 18.33 -21.25
#